data_AF-A0A258BME6-F1
#
_entry.id   AF-A0A258BME6-F1
#
_cell.length_a   1.000
_cell.length_b   1.000
_cell.length_c   1.000
_cell.angle_alpha   90.00
_cell.angle_beta   90.00
_cell.angle_gamma   90.00
#
_symmetry.space_group_name_H-M   'P 1'
#
loop_
_entity.id
_entity.type
_entity.pdbx_description
1 polymer ?
#
loop_
_entity_poly.entity_id
_entity_poly.type
_entity_poly.pdbx_seq_one_letter_code
_entity_poly.pdbx_strand_id
1 'polypeptide(L)'
;CASSELGENLRYDNYDDAKKIAAWYKSVFGDRYYLEVQDHGHPDAPAHWDVQGKINTYLLQLSEELDIPIVVSSDGHYLSHDDQEAHEILLCVGTGAFLSDEKRMSLKDFELHVTDPVDIISRWGKTNPDAVTNSRIIADRCNIEIDLGGILIPTFPTPNGESEKEYLDHLVYRGMAVRYLGMSTKDAEKLNNQEVRKKLKPEQLERLDMEFAVLDKMGYNGYFLIVQDFINWGKDRGIIFGPGRGSAAGSIIAYALNITDLDPLKYDLLFERFLNPDRISMPDIDIDIQDTRRNEVIEYCANKYGESRVANICTFGTMAARGAVRDVARVLQVPYGESDRLAKLIPPPVQGR
;
A
#
# COMPACT_ATOMS: atom_id res chain seq x y z
N CYS A 1 22.73 -7.92 11.74
CA CYS A 1 23.95 -7.19 11.35
C CYS A 1 24.72 -6.65 12.57
N ALA A 2 25.95 -6.15 12.36
CA ALA A 2 26.85 -5.65 13.41
C ALA A 2 26.24 -4.55 14.31
N SER A 3 25.33 -3.73 13.78
CA SER A 3 24.67 -2.64 14.51
C SER A 3 23.45 -3.08 15.32
N SER A 4 23.12 -4.38 15.35
CA SER A 4 22.07 -4.91 16.22
C SER A 4 22.43 -4.77 17.70
N GLU A 5 21.44 -4.82 18.60
CA GLU A 5 21.66 -4.74 20.05
C GLU A 5 22.69 -5.79 20.54
N LEU A 6 22.58 -7.02 20.03
CA LEU A 6 23.54 -8.09 20.30
C LEU A 6 24.90 -7.79 19.68
N GLY A 7 24.92 -7.40 18.40
CA GLY A 7 26.14 -7.12 17.64
C GLY A 7 26.99 -5.99 18.24
N GLU A 8 26.37 -4.90 18.69
CA GLU A 8 27.09 -3.78 19.31
C GLU A 8 27.70 -4.17 20.66
N ASN A 9 27.01 -4.97 21.49
CA ASN A 9 27.62 -5.49 22.72
C ASN A 9 28.84 -6.36 22.42
N LEU A 10 28.75 -7.26 21.44
CA LEU A 10 29.88 -8.09 21.00
C LEU A 10 31.01 -7.25 20.39
N ARG A 11 30.69 -6.17 19.69
CA ARG A 11 31.66 -5.24 19.13
C ARG A 11 32.47 -4.52 20.20
N TYR A 12 31.89 -4.23 21.37
CA TYR A 12 32.58 -3.60 22.50
C TYR A 12 33.03 -4.61 23.58
N ASP A 13 33.06 -5.91 23.26
CA ASP A 13 33.53 -6.98 24.15
C ASP A 13 32.67 -7.14 25.43
N ASN A 14 31.42 -6.66 25.42
CA ASN A 14 30.43 -6.84 26.48
C ASN A 14 29.73 -8.21 26.38
N TYR A 15 30.52 -9.28 26.45
CA TYR A 15 30.04 -10.65 26.19
C TYR A 15 28.92 -11.10 27.12
N ASP A 16 29.01 -10.79 28.43
CA ASP A 16 28.00 -11.20 29.41
C ASP A 16 26.63 -10.57 29.15
N ASP A 17 26.60 -9.31 28.71
CA ASP A 17 25.36 -8.63 28.38
C ASP A 17 24.80 -9.13 27.05
N ALA A 18 25.65 -9.37 26.05
CA ALA A 18 25.26 -10.04 24.80
C ALA A 18 24.64 -11.43 25.07
N LYS A 19 25.23 -12.20 26.00
CA LYS A 19 24.71 -13.52 26.39
C LYS A 19 23.32 -13.42 27.03
N LYS A 20 23.10 -12.43 27.91
CA LYS A 20 21.77 -12.18 28.50
C LYS A 20 20.73 -11.83 27.42
N ILE A 21 21.11 -10.99 26.45
CA ILE A 21 20.25 -10.60 25.32
C ILE A 21 19.87 -11.83 24.49
N ALA A 22 20.85 -12.63 24.06
CA ALA A 22 20.61 -13.84 23.27
C ALA A 22 19.75 -14.86 24.03
N ALA A 23 20.00 -15.06 25.34
CA ALA A 23 19.20 -15.94 26.19
C ALA A 23 17.76 -15.45 26.33
N TRP A 24 17.55 -14.13 26.47
CA TRP A 24 16.22 -13.54 26.52
C TRP A 24 15.47 -13.77 25.21
N TYR A 25 16.08 -13.49 24.05
CA TYR A 25 15.46 -13.74 22.75
C TYR A 25 15.14 -15.22 22.52
N LYS A 26 16.04 -16.14 22.90
CA LYS A 26 15.75 -17.58 22.90
C LYS A 26 14.54 -17.91 23.76
N SER A 27 14.39 -17.29 24.94
CA SER A 27 13.25 -17.53 25.83
C SER A 27 11.91 -17.06 25.25
N VAL A 28 11.92 -15.99 24.44
CA VAL A 28 10.72 -15.39 23.83
C VAL A 28 10.33 -16.12 22.55
N PHE A 29 11.30 -16.38 21.67
CA PHE A 29 11.04 -16.90 20.33
C PHE A 29 11.20 -18.42 20.21
N GLY A 30 11.85 -19.06 21.19
CA GLY A 30 12.08 -20.50 21.22
C GLY A 30 12.98 -20.96 20.08
N ASP A 31 12.50 -21.93 19.32
CA ASP A 31 13.15 -22.52 18.14
C ASP A 31 13.08 -21.63 16.88
N ARG A 32 12.60 -20.39 17.02
CA ARG A 32 12.51 -19.40 15.94
C ARG A 32 13.57 -18.30 16.06
N TYR A 33 14.45 -18.38 17.05
CA TYR A 33 15.58 -17.48 17.20
C TYR A 33 16.86 -18.12 16.66
N TYR A 34 17.56 -17.38 15.80
CA TYR A 34 18.82 -17.79 15.20
C TYR A 34 19.86 -16.68 15.42
N LEU A 35 21.12 -17.05 15.60
CA LEU A 35 22.22 -16.10 15.60
C LEU A 35 22.67 -15.86 14.15
N GLU A 36 22.48 -14.62 13.68
CA GLU A 36 22.89 -14.22 12.34
C GLU A 36 24.41 -13.99 12.31
N VAL A 37 25.13 -14.84 11.58
CA VAL A 37 26.54 -14.60 11.20
C VAL A 37 26.57 -13.98 9.80
N GLN A 38 27.32 -12.89 9.62
CA GLN A 38 27.43 -12.24 8.32
C GLN A 38 28.70 -12.67 7.60
N ASP A 39 28.56 -12.92 6.30
CA ASP A 39 29.61 -13.45 5.44
C ASP A 39 30.85 -12.54 5.33
N HIS A 40 30.69 -11.21 5.45
CA HIS A 40 31.82 -10.27 5.51
C HIS A 40 32.77 -10.53 6.70
N GLY A 41 32.35 -11.28 7.71
CA GLY A 41 33.23 -11.72 8.81
C GLY A 41 33.94 -13.06 8.55
N HIS A 42 33.73 -13.71 7.40
CA HIS A 42 34.44 -14.93 7.05
C HIS A 42 35.87 -14.60 6.58
N PRO A 43 36.93 -15.32 7.00
CA PRO A 43 38.32 -15.01 6.62
C PRO A 43 38.58 -15.01 5.10
N ASP A 44 37.93 -15.93 4.39
CA ASP A 44 38.03 -16.04 2.92
C ASP A 44 37.07 -15.09 2.17
N ALA A 45 36.40 -14.16 2.84
CA ALA A 45 35.51 -13.21 2.16
C ALA A 45 36.30 -12.13 1.40
N PRO A 46 35.89 -11.74 0.17
CA PRO A 46 36.60 -10.74 -0.61
C PRO A 46 36.74 -9.39 0.11
N ALA A 47 35.70 -8.99 0.85
CA ALA A 47 35.65 -7.79 1.69
C ALA A 47 35.59 -8.18 3.19
N HIS A 48 36.62 -8.89 3.67
CA HIS A 48 36.70 -9.27 5.08
C HIS A 48 36.72 -8.04 5.99
N TRP A 49 35.81 -8.01 6.97
CA TRP A 49 35.75 -6.96 7.97
C TRP A 49 36.05 -7.53 9.36
N ASP A 50 37.21 -7.15 9.92
CA ASP A 50 37.71 -7.66 11.21
C ASP A 50 36.71 -7.53 12.36
N VAL A 51 35.92 -6.45 12.38
CA VAL A 51 34.88 -6.24 13.38
C VAL A 51 33.79 -7.30 13.27
N GLN A 52 33.35 -7.62 12.04
CA GLN A 52 32.39 -8.70 11.82
C GLN A 52 33.01 -10.08 12.10
N GLY A 53 34.29 -10.27 11.79
CA GLY A 53 35.02 -11.49 12.16
C GLY A 53 35.04 -11.72 13.68
N LYS A 54 35.29 -10.67 14.45
CA LYS A 54 35.19 -10.69 15.92
C LYS A 54 33.78 -11.03 16.40
N ILE A 55 32.77 -10.36 15.85
CA ILE A 55 31.35 -10.62 16.19
C ILE A 55 30.99 -12.07 15.87
N ASN A 56 31.33 -12.57 14.69
CA ASN A 56 31.09 -13.96 14.28
C ASN A 56 31.73 -14.95 15.26
N THR A 57 32.97 -14.68 15.71
CA THR A 57 33.64 -15.53 16.71
C THR A 57 32.85 -15.64 18.01
N TYR A 58 32.36 -14.51 18.53
CA TYR A 58 31.51 -14.51 19.73
C TYR A 58 30.15 -15.15 19.49
N LEU A 59 29.55 -14.97 18.31
CA LEU A 59 28.27 -15.59 17.95
C LEU A 59 28.39 -17.12 17.88
N LEU A 60 29.49 -17.64 17.35
CA LEU A 60 29.77 -19.08 17.35
C LEU A 60 29.91 -19.62 18.79
N GLN A 61 30.59 -18.88 19.67
CA GLN A 61 30.67 -19.25 21.08
C GLN A 61 29.30 -19.22 21.77
N LEU A 62 28.50 -18.17 21.55
CA LEU A 62 27.14 -18.07 22.09
C LEU A 62 26.22 -19.18 21.56
N SER A 63 26.38 -19.57 20.29
CA SER A 63 25.64 -20.68 19.68
C SER A 63 25.84 -21.98 20.46
N GLU A 64 27.09 -22.31 20.77
CA GLU A 64 27.44 -23.52 21.54
C GLU A 64 26.95 -23.42 22.99
N GLU A 65 27.20 -22.29 23.67
CA GLU A 65 26.87 -22.12 25.09
C GLU A 65 25.37 -22.08 25.36
N LEU A 66 24.60 -21.48 24.46
CA LEU A 66 23.16 -21.29 24.62
C LEU A 66 22.35 -22.27 23.78
N ASP A 67 22.98 -23.14 22.99
CA ASP A 67 22.31 -24.05 22.06
C ASP A 67 21.33 -23.30 21.14
N ILE A 68 21.82 -22.24 20.49
CA ILE A 68 21.05 -21.44 19.54
C ILE A 68 21.61 -21.70 18.14
N PRO A 69 20.78 -22.10 17.16
CA PRO A 69 21.26 -22.33 15.79
C PRO A 69 21.75 -21.02 15.15
N ILE A 70 22.80 -21.12 14.35
CA ILE A 70 23.32 -19.99 13.55
C ILE A 70 22.75 -20.02 12.13
N VAL A 71 22.67 -18.85 11.50
CA VAL A 71 22.33 -18.74 10.07
C VAL A 71 23.26 -17.72 9.41
N VAL A 72 23.75 -18.04 8.22
CA VAL A 72 24.59 -17.12 7.44
C VAL A 72 23.75 -16.20 6.55
N SER A 73 24.11 -14.92 6.49
CA SER A 73 23.55 -13.91 5.58
C SER A 73 24.66 -13.03 4.98
N SER A 74 24.34 -12.24 3.95
CA SER A 74 25.27 -11.30 3.30
C SER A 74 24.77 -9.86 3.24
N ASP A 75 23.66 -9.53 3.93
CA ASP A 75 23.15 -8.16 4.05
C ASP A 75 23.07 -7.41 2.70
N GLY A 76 22.51 -8.05 1.67
CA GLY A 76 22.45 -7.51 0.31
C GLY A 76 21.59 -6.24 0.20
N HIS A 77 22.14 -5.19 -0.39
CA HIS A 77 21.50 -3.89 -0.65
C HIS A 77 21.26 -3.62 -2.14
N TYR A 78 21.98 -4.30 -3.03
CA TYR A 78 21.89 -4.15 -4.48
C TYR A 78 22.07 -5.50 -5.19
N LEU A 79 21.79 -5.58 -6.50
CA LEU A 79 21.66 -6.86 -7.18
C LEU A 79 23.02 -7.46 -7.57
N SER A 80 23.87 -6.67 -8.24
CA SER A 80 25.18 -7.11 -8.72
C SER A 80 26.30 -6.21 -8.20
N HIS A 81 27.55 -6.68 -8.21
CA HIS A 81 28.68 -5.85 -7.79
C HIS A 81 28.78 -4.53 -8.57
N ASP A 82 28.40 -4.52 -9.85
CA ASP A 82 28.41 -3.33 -10.72
C ASP A 82 27.48 -2.21 -10.23
N ASP A 83 26.47 -2.52 -9.42
CA ASP A 83 25.54 -1.53 -8.86
C ASP A 83 26.09 -0.78 -7.63
N GLN A 84 27.30 -1.13 -7.16
CA GLN A 84 27.88 -0.53 -5.95
C GLN A 84 28.04 1.00 -6.06
N GLU A 85 28.50 1.51 -7.20
CA GLU A 85 28.66 2.96 -7.41
C GLU A 85 27.30 3.66 -7.39
N ALA A 86 26.27 3.06 -8.00
CA ALA A 86 24.92 3.60 -7.99
C ALA A 86 24.34 3.63 -6.56
N HIS A 87 24.60 2.60 -5.76
CA HIS A 87 24.22 2.56 -4.35
C HIS A 87 24.93 3.63 -3.52
N GLU A 88 26.24 3.85 -3.72
CA GLU A 88 26.99 4.92 -3.04
C GLU A 88 26.45 6.31 -3.38
N ILE A 89 26.08 6.54 -4.64
CA ILE A 89 25.42 7.77 -5.06
C ILE A 89 24.05 7.90 -4.38
N LEU A 90 23.26 6.83 -4.33
CA LEU A 90 21.95 6.81 -3.67
C LEU A 90 22.05 7.17 -2.18
N LEU A 91 23.06 6.68 -1.46
CA LEU A 91 23.35 7.07 -0.08
C LEU A 91 23.63 8.57 0.04
N CYS A 92 24.42 9.14 -0.89
CA CYS A 92 24.69 10.57 -0.94
C CYS A 92 23.44 11.39 -1.33
N VAL A 93 22.54 10.83 -2.13
CA VAL A 93 21.22 11.43 -2.41
C VAL A 93 20.41 11.54 -1.12
N GLY A 94 20.30 10.46 -0.36
CA GLY A 94 19.52 10.41 0.89
C GLY A 94 20.11 11.23 2.04
N THR A 95 21.44 11.27 2.16
CA THR A 95 22.14 12.00 3.25
C THR A 95 22.43 13.46 2.93
N GLY A 96 22.26 13.88 1.66
CA GLY A 96 22.61 15.22 1.19
C GLY A 96 24.11 15.47 1.02
N ALA A 97 24.96 14.46 1.24
CA ALA A 97 26.41 14.55 1.05
C ALA A 97 26.80 14.59 -0.43
N PHE A 98 28.07 14.90 -0.70
CA PHE A 98 28.69 14.75 -2.01
C PHE A 98 29.55 13.49 -2.07
N LEU A 99 29.75 12.93 -3.27
CA LEU A 99 30.56 11.73 -3.44
C LEU A 99 32.03 11.94 -3.01
N SER A 100 32.52 13.17 -3.16
CA SER A 100 33.88 13.59 -2.77
C SER A 100 34.09 13.77 -1.26
N ASP A 101 33.03 13.80 -0.47
CA ASP A 101 33.14 14.07 0.97
C ASP A 101 33.74 12.85 1.69
N GLU A 102 34.95 12.98 2.24
CA GLU A 102 35.66 11.87 2.88
C GLU A 102 34.95 11.30 4.13
N LYS A 103 34.12 12.13 4.80
CA LYS A 103 33.37 11.76 6.00
C LYS A 103 31.91 11.38 5.72
N ARG A 104 31.54 11.19 4.46
CA ARG A 104 30.19 10.75 4.10
C ARG A 104 29.91 9.34 4.60
N MET A 105 28.64 9.01 4.76
CA MET A 105 28.23 7.62 4.90
C MET A 105 28.61 6.88 3.60
N SER A 106 29.45 5.85 3.73
CA SER A 106 29.94 5.03 2.63
C SER A 106 29.95 3.58 3.07
N LEU A 107 29.49 2.71 2.18
CA LEU A 107 29.50 1.26 2.33
C LEU A 107 30.29 0.60 1.19
N LYS A 108 31.09 1.38 0.43
CA LYS A 108 31.89 0.90 -0.72
C LYS A 108 32.91 -0.18 -0.36
N ASP A 109 33.35 -0.22 0.88
CA ASP A 109 34.35 -1.19 1.35
C ASP A 109 33.70 -2.55 1.67
N PHE A 110 32.38 -2.67 1.52
CA PHE A 110 31.60 -3.89 1.69
C PHE A 110 31.01 -4.35 0.36
N GLU A 111 31.01 -5.67 0.14
CA GLU A 111 30.30 -6.28 -0.96
C GLU A 111 28.85 -6.58 -0.57
N LEU A 112 27.96 -5.61 -0.77
CA LEU A 112 26.54 -5.72 -0.39
C LEU A 112 25.66 -6.06 -1.60
N HIS A 113 26.18 -6.82 -2.56
CA HIS A 113 25.35 -7.37 -3.63
C HIS A 113 24.72 -8.70 -3.21
N VAL A 114 23.74 -9.18 -3.97
CA VAL A 114 23.23 -10.56 -3.80
C VAL A 114 24.34 -11.54 -4.17
N THR A 115 25.04 -12.05 -3.15
CA THR A 115 26.17 -12.97 -3.28
C THR A 115 25.72 -14.28 -3.93
N ASP A 116 26.56 -14.85 -4.80
CA ASP A 116 26.30 -16.17 -5.37
C ASP A 116 26.28 -17.23 -4.24
N PRO A 117 25.22 -18.06 -4.15
CA PRO A 117 25.15 -19.11 -3.15
C PRO A 117 26.37 -20.04 -3.12
N VAL A 118 27.01 -20.30 -4.28
CA VAL A 118 28.20 -21.14 -4.39
C VAL A 118 29.35 -20.57 -3.55
N ASP A 119 29.53 -19.26 -3.55
CA ASP A 119 30.60 -18.60 -2.79
C ASP A 119 30.36 -18.71 -1.29
N ILE A 120 29.12 -18.54 -0.84
CA ILE A 120 28.72 -18.72 0.57
C ILE A 120 28.93 -20.18 1.00
N ILE A 121 28.46 -21.14 0.20
CA ILE A 121 28.60 -22.58 0.46
C ILE A 121 30.07 -22.99 0.51
N SER A 122 30.91 -22.49 -0.40
CA SER A 122 32.32 -22.87 -0.48
C SER A 122 33.15 -22.42 0.75
N ARG A 123 32.73 -21.31 1.36
CA ARG A 123 33.32 -20.71 2.57
C ARG A 123 32.78 -21.37 3.83
N TRP A 124 31.49 -21.22 4.08
CA TRP A 124 30.84 -21.65 5.32
C TRP A 124 30.57 -23.15 5.37
N GLY A 125 30.42 -23.83 4.24
CA GLY A 125 30.13 -25.28 4.21
C GLY A 125 31.23 -26.17 4.78
N LYS A 126 32.46 -25.64 4.91
CA LYS A 126 33.61 -26.38 5.47
C LYS A 126 33.67 -26.31 6.99
N THR A 127 33.31 -25.18 7.56
CA THR A 127 33.47 -24.87 8.99
C THR A 127 32.15 -24.93 9.74
N ASN A 128 31.07 -24.45 9.12
CA ASN A 128 29.74 -24.32 9.72
C ASN A 128 28.65 -24.66 8.68
N PRO A 129 28.57 -25.92 8.20
CA PRO A 129 27.60 -26.33 7.19
C PRO A 129 26.14 -26.06 7.62
N ASP A 130 25.85 -26.19 8.92
CA ASP A 130 24.52 -25.92 9.46
C ASP A 130 24.11 -24.45 9.29
N ALA A 131 25.04 -23.48 9.31
CA ALA A 131 24.73 -22.07 9.08
C ALA A 131 24.11 -21.84 7.69
N VAL A 132 24.63 -22.57 6.69
CA VAL A 132 24.14 -22.56 5.32
C VAL A 132 22.79 -23.27 5.22
N THR A 133 22.70 -24.49 5.75
CA THR A 133 21.46 -25.29 5.69
C THR A 133 20.30 -24.63 6.44
N ASN A 134 20.58 -23.93 7.53
CA ASN A 134 19.57 -23.20 8.30
C ASN A 134 18.88 -22.09 7.48
N SER A 135 19.56 -21.48 6.51
CA SER A 135 18.91 -20.51 5.60
C SER A 135 17.76 -21.15 4.81
N ARG A 136 17.95 -22.39 4.33
CA ARG A 136 16.93 -23.16 3.63
C ARG A 136 15.83 -23.64 4.58
N ILE A 137 16.19 -24.11 5.78
CA ILE A 137 15.22 -24.53 6.80
C ILE A 137 14.29 -23.36 7.17
N ILE A 138 14.84 -22.16 7.38
CA ILE A 138 14.05 -20.96 7.68
C ILE A 138 13.13 -20.63 6.50
N ALA A 139 13.66 -20.61 5.28
CA ALA A 139 12.85 -20.33 4.09
C ALA A 139 11.69 -21.33 3.92
N ASP A 140 11.93 -22.63 4.17
CA ASP A 140 10.91 -23.68 4.09
C ASP A 140 9.84 -23.57 5.20
N ARG A 141 10.16 -22.95 6.34
CA ARG A 141 9.18 -22.66 7.41
C ARG A 141 8.32 -21.43 7.12
N CYS A 142 8.75 -20.55 6.22
CA CYS A 142 8.05 -19.32 5.86
C CYS A 142 6.99 -19.58 4.77
N ASN A 143 5.77 -19.97 5.17
CA ASN A 143 4.63 -20.07 4.27
C ASN A 143 3.55 -19.05 4.65
N ILE A 144 3.40 -17.99 3.85
CA ILE A 144 2.41 -16.94 4.06
C ILE A 144 1.58 -16.83 2.78
N GLU A 145 0.27 -17.02 2.91
CA GLU A 145 -0.69 -16.75 1.84
C GLU A 145 -1.35 -15.39 2.09
N ILE A 146 -1.27 -14.51 1.11
CA ILE A 146 -1.97 -13.22 1.10
C ILE A 146 -3.05 -13.32 0.04
N ASP A 147 -4.31 -13.30 0.46
CA ASP A 147 -5.45 -13.29 -0.47
C ASP A 147 -5.52 -11.95 -1.19
N LEU A 148 -5.40 -11.98 -2.51
CA LEU A 148 -5.40 -10.80 -3.38
C LEU A 148 -6.61 -10.86 -4.32
N GLY A 149 -7.28 -9.73 -4.48
CA GLY A 149 -8.44 -9.60 -5.38
C GLY A 149 -9.79 -9.92 -4.74
N GLY A 150 -9.81 -10.33 -3.47
CA GLY A 150 -11.04 -10.37 -2.68
C GLY A 150 -11.64 -8.98 -2.50
N ILE A 151 -12.96 -8.86 -2.68
CA ILE A 151 -13.71 -7.62 -2.44
C ILE A 151 -14.22 -7.64 -1.00
N LEU A 152 -13.76 -6.70 -0.19
CA LEU A 152 -14.16 -6.55 1.21
C LEU A 152 -14.95 -5.24 1.37
N ILE A 153 -16.27 -5.32 1.26
CA ILE A 153 -17.16 -4.16 1.44
C ILE A 153 -17.58 -4.08 2.92
N PRO A 154 -17.43 -2.93 3.59
CA PRO A 154 -17.96 -2.74 4.93
C PRO A 154 -19.47 -2.92 4.97
N THR A 155 -20.00 -3.52 6.04
CA THR A 155 -21.46 -3.60 6.23
C THR A 155 -22.03 -2.22 6.52
N PHE A 156 -23.09 -1.84 5.81
CA PHE A 156 -23.81 -0.61 6.06
C PHE A 156 -24.84 -0.81 7.20
N PRO A 157 -24.85 0.06 8.24
CA PRO A 157 -25.84 -0.04 9.30
C PRO A 157 -27.22 0.40 8.78
N THR A 158 -28.11 -0.56 8.52
CA THR A 158 -29.49 -0.30 8.08
C THR A 158 -30.41 -0.01 9.26
N PRO A 159 -31.38 0.91 9.11
CA PRO A 159 -32.46 1.08 10.09
C PRO A 159 -33.32 -0.19 10.20
N ASN A 160 -33.86 -0.45 11.39
CA ASN A 160 -34.88 -1.48 11.63
C ASN A 160 -34.50 -2.93 11.25
N GLY A 161 -33.21 -3.23 11.01
CA GLY A 161 -32.76 -4.57 10.63
C GLY A 161 -33.14 -5.00 9.21
N GLU A 162 -33.49 -4.05 8.35
CA GLU A 162 -33.72 -4.30 6.92
C GLU A 162 -32.43 -4.76 6.22
N SER A 163 -32.56 -5.49 5.11
CA SER A 163 -31.38 -5.82 4.30
C SER A 163 -30.83 -4.58 3.57
N GLU A 164 -29.53 -4.57 3.25
CA GLU A 164 -28.91 -3.48 2.47
C GLU A 164 -29.62 -3.27 1.13
N LYS A 165 -30.09 -4.36 0.51
CA LYS A 165 -30.87 -4.29 -0.72
C LYS A 165 -32.20 -3.56 -0.51
N GLU A 166 -33.01 -3.97 0.46
CA GLU A 166 -34.32 -3.35 0.71
C GLU A 166 -34.16 -1.86 1.05
N TYR A 167 -33.18 -1.54 1.88
CA TYR A 167 -32.90 -0.16 2.25
C TYR A 167 -32.45 0.67 1.06
N LEU A 168 -31.57 0.14 0.20
CA LEU A 168 -31.16 0.79 -1.03
C LEU A 168 -32.35 1.02 -1.96
N ASP A 169 -33.19 0.01 -2.20
CA ASP A 169 -34.38 0.11 -3.04
C ASP A 169 -35.26 1.27 -2.55
N HIS A 170 -35.53 1.36 -1.24
CA HIS A 170 -36.30 2.44 -0.65
C HIS A 170 -35.69 3.83 -0.90
N LEU A 171 -34.38 3.99 -0.71
CA LEU A 171 -33.71 5.27 -0.95
C LEU A 171 -33.73 5.67 -2.43
N VAL A 172 -33.51 4.71 -3.33
CA VAL A 172 -33.52 4.94 -4.77
C VAL A 172 -34.91 5.38 -5.23
N TYR A 173 -35.98 4.68 -4.86
CA TYR A 173 -37.34 5.07 -5.26
C TYR A 173 -37.71 6.46 -4.71
N ARG A 174 -37.33 6.79 -3.47
CA ARG A 174 -37.51 8.15 -2.94
C ARG A 174 -36.75 9.19 -3.76
N GLY A 175 -35.49 8.90 -4.09
CA GLY A 175 -34.65 9.72 -4.96
C GLY A 175 -35.27 9.96 -6.34
N MET A 176 -35.81 8.91 -6.95
CA MET A 176 -36.53 8.98 -8.24
C MET A 176 -37.76 9.89 -8.14
N ALA A 177 -38.54 9.80 -7.05
CA ALA A 177 -39.69 10.67 -6.85
C ALA A 177 -39.29 12.16 -6.72
N VAL A 178 -38.18 12.45 -6.04
CA VAL A 178 -37.66 13.81 -5.93
C VAL A 178 -37.15 14.31 -7.28
N ARG A 179 -36.26 13.56 -7.93
CA ARG A 179 -35.54 13.98 -9.14
C ARG A 179 -36.42 14.03 -10.38
N TYR A 180 -37.32 13.06 -10.57
CA TYR A 180 -38.12 12.93 -11.80
C TYR A 180 -39.59 13.31 -11.65
N LEU A 181 -40.18 13.20 -10.45
CA LEU A 181 -41.57 13.62 -10.21
C LEU A 181 -41.67 15.02 -9.57
N GLY A 182 -40.54 15.64 -9.24
CA GLY A 182 -40.50 16.99 -8.65
C GLY A 182 -41.13 17.05 -7.25
N MET A 183 -41.21 15.92 -6.55
CA MET A 183 -41.79 15.85 -5.21
C MET A 183 -40.82 16.42 -4.17
N SER A 184 -41.36 16.97 -3.07
CA SER A 184 -40.55 17.27 -1.90
C SER A 184 -40.06 15.98 -1.25
N THR A 185 -38.90 16.01 -0.57
CA THR A 185 -38.37 14.84 0.16
C THR A 185 -39.39 14.27 1.16
N LYS A 186 -40.09 15.15 1.89
CA LYS A 186 -41.14 14.78 2.84
C LYS A 186 -42.35 14.08 2.21
N ASP A 187 -42.68 14.41 0.97
CA ASP A 187 -43.79 13.77 0.28
C ASP A 187 -43.37 12.45 -0.38
N ALA A 188 -42.12 12.37 -0.86
CA ALA A 188 -41.54 11.13 -1.36
C ALA A 188 -41.46 10.05 -0.27
N GLU A 189 -41.14 10.42 0.98
CA GLU A 189 -41.08 9.49 2.12
C GLU A 189 -42.40 8.79 2.46
N LYS A 190 -43.53 9.43 2.13
CA LYS A 190 -44.88 8.89 2.40
C LYS A 190 -45.31 7.83 1.40
N LEU A 191 -44.67 7.79 0.23
CA LEU A 191 -44.99 6.84 -0.82
C LEU A 191 -44.21 5.54 -0.62
N ASN A 192 -44.85 4.42 -0.93
CA ASN A 192 -44.14 3.15 -1.07
C ASN A 192 -43.50 3.03 -2.47
N ASN A 193 -42.55 2.09 -2.61
CA ASN A 193 -41.79 1.88 -3.84
C ASN A 193 -42.71 1.62 -5.06
N GLN A 194 -43.82 0.88 -4.88
CA GLN A 194 -44.75 0.57 -5.96
C GLN A 194 -45.53 1.80 -6.45
N GLU A 195 -45.88 2.71 -5.55
CA GLU A 195 -46.57 3.95 -5.90
C GLU A 195 -45.68 4.89 -6.70
N VAL A 196 -44.40 5.00 -6.35
CA VAL A 196 -43.43 5.76 -7.15
C VAL A 196 -43.26 5.10 -8.51
N ARG A 197 -43.05 3.78 -8.54
CA ARG A 197 -42.86 3.01 -9.78
C ARG A 197 -43.97 3.27 -10.80
N LYS A 198 -45.24 3.29 -10.39
CA LYS A 198 -46.39 3.56 -11.27
C LYS A 198 -46.40 4.96 -11.90
N LYS A 199 -45.69 5.92 -11.31
CA LYS A 199 -45.63 7.31 -11.76
C LYS A 199 -44.42 7.61 -12.65
N LEU A 200 -43.44 6.72 -12.71
CA LEU A 200 -42.25 6.88 -13.55
C LEU A 200 -42.56 6.60 -15.03
N LYS A 201 -41.81 7.24 -15.92
CA LYS A 201 -41.91 7.01 -17.37
C LYS A 201 -41.34 5.61 -17.72
N PRO A 202 -41.80 4.98 -18.82
CA PRO A 202 -41.32 3.66 -19.23
C PRO A 202 -39.79 3.58 -19.34
N GLU A 203 -39.15 4.58 -19.95
CA GLU A 203 -37.69 4.64 -20.11
C GLU A 203 -36.93 4.70 -18.78
N GLN A 204 -37.46 5.44 -17.79
CA GLN A 204 -36.88 5.51 -16.44
C GLN A 204 -36.98 4.18 -15.72
N LEU A 205 -38.11 3.49 -15.88
CA LEU A 205 -38.34 2.17 -15.29
C LEU A 205 -37.43 1.11 -15.90
N GLU A 206 -37.33 1.07 -17.22
CA GLU A 206 -36.48 0.13 -17.93
C GLU A 206 -35.01 0.28 -17.53
N ARG A 207 -34.51 1.53 -17.48
CA ARG A 207 -33.14 1.81 -17.03
C ARG A 207 -32.94 1.41 -15.56
N LEU A 208 -33.87 1.80 -14.69
CA LEU A 208 -33.79 1.50 -13.26
C LEU A 208 -33.79 -0.01 -12.97
N ASP A 209 -34.65 -0.77 -13.64
CA ASP A 209 -34.75 -2.22 -13.49
C ASP A 209 -33.49 -2.93 -13.96
N MET A 210 -32.91 -2.48 -15.08
CA MET A 210 -31.64 -2.98 -15.57
C MET A 210 -30.52 -2.74 -14.55
N GLU A 211 -30.39 -1.50 -14.04
CA GLU A 211 -29.32 -1.19 -13.08
C GLU A 211 -29.47 -1.97 -11.77
N PHE A 212 -30.69 -2.08 -11.21
CA PHE A 212 -30.93 -2.90 -10.01
C PHE A 212 -30.54 -4.37 -10.22
N ALA A 213 -30.93 -4.96 -11.36
CA ALA A 213 -30.60 -6.34 -11.66
C ALA A 213 -29.07 -6.57 -11.71
N VAL A 214 -28.32 -5.60 -12.23
CA VAL A 214 -26.85 -5.66 -12.26
C VAL A 214 -26.25 -5.48 -10.86
N LEU A 215 -26.69 -4.49 -10.08
CA LEU A 215 -26.20 -4.27 -8.71
C LEU A 215 -26.42 -5.49 -7.81
N ASP A 216 -27.62 -6.06 -7.87
CA ASP A 216 -27.99 -7.23 -7.05
C ASP A 216 -27.17 -8.46 -7.40
N LYS A 217 -26.97 -8.70 -8.70
CA LYS A 217 -26.14 -9.82 -9.18
C LYS A 217 -24.69 -9.67 -8.74
N MET A 218 -24.17 -8.45 -8.65
CA MET A 218 -22.79 -8.17 -8.28
C MET A 218 -22.56 -8.00 -6.77
N GLY A 219 -23.61 -7.79 -5.98
CA GLY A 219 -23.49 -7.62 -4.52
C GLY A 219 -22.96 -6.24 -4.10
N TYR A 220 -23.19 -5.19 -4.88
CA TYR A 220 -22.69 -3.84 -4.61
C TYR A 220 -23.69 -2.90 -3.91
N ASN A 221 -24.75 -3.45 -3.33
CA ASN A 221 -25.78 -2.69 -2.64
C ASN A 221 -25.20 -1.88 -1.46
N GLY A 222 -24.42 -2.51 -0.58
CA GLY A 222 -23.75 -1.85 0.55
C GLY A 222 -22.76 -0.76 0.11
N TYR A 223 -22.08 -0.94 -1.02
CA TYR A 223 -21.14 0.06 -1.56
C TYR A 223 -21.87 1.37 -1.92
N PHE A 224 -23.00 1.29 -2.61
CA PHE A 224 -23.81 2.47 -2.92
C PHE A 224 -24.40 3.14 -1.68
N LEU A 225 -24.80 2.35 -0.67
CA LEU A 225 -25.27 2.89 0.60
C LEU A 225 -24.17 3.67 1.34
N ILE A 226 -22.95 3.16 1.36
CA ILE A 226 -21.80 3.85 1.96
C ILE A 226 -21.54 5.17 1.22
N VAL A 227 -21.48 5.11 -0.11
CA VAL A 227 -21.15 6.29 -0.93
C VAL A 227 -22.18 7.39 -0.82
N GLN A 228 -23.48 7.07 -0.94
CA GLN A 228 -24.52 8.10 -0.81
C GLN A 228 -24.52 8.73 0.59
N ASP A 229 -24.21 7.94 1.63
CA ASP A 229 -24.36 8.36 3.01
C ASP A 229 -23.41 9.50 3.38
N PHE A 230 -22.11 9.37 3.10
CA PHE A 230 -21.17 10.46 3.41
C PHE A 230 -21.33 11.66 2.48
N ILE A 231 -21.76 11.45 1.22
CA ILE A 231 -22.05 12.53 0.28
C ILE A 231 -23.22 13.37 0.81
N ASN A 232 -24.34 12.71 1.12
CA ASN A 232 -25.54 13.39 1.61
C ASN A 232 -25.31 14.03 2.98
N TRP A 233 -24.62 13.34 3.89
CA TRP A 233 -24.21 13.92 5.18
C TRP A 233 -23.41 15.22 5.01
N GLY A 234 -22.50 15.26 4.04
CA GLY A 234 -21.68 16.43 3.75
C GLY A 234 -22.48 17.54 3.06
N LYS A 235 -23.31 17.20 2.08
CA LYS A 235 -24.23 18.14 1.40
C LYS A 235 -25.16 18.83 2.41
N ASP A 236 -25.71 18.10 3.38
CA ASP A 236 -26.57 18.63 4.45
C ASP A 236 -25.84 19.63 5.38
N ARG A 237 -24.51 19.56 5.44
CA ARG A 237 -23.64 20.48 6.20
C ARG A 237 -23.04 21.60 5.35
N GLY A 238 -23.50 21.72 4.09
CA GLY A 238 -23.00 22.70 3.14
C GLY A 238 -21.58 22.42 2.63
N ILE A 239 -21.09 21.18 2.70
CA ILE A 239 -19.86 20.77 2.00
C ILE A 239 -20.20 20.62 0.53
N ILE A 240 -19.40 21.24 -0.34
CA ILE A 240 -19.60 21.17 -1.78
C ILE A 240 -19.00 19.88 -2.32
N PHE A 241 -19.80 19.13 -3.07
CA PHE A 241 -19.37 17.97 -3.86
C PHE A 241 -19.49 18.30 -5.35
N GLY A 242 -18.60 17.75 -6.17
CA GLY A 242 -18.71 17.86 -7.63
C GLY A 242 -19.94 17.13 -8.17
N PRO A 243 -20.38 17.44 -9.40
CA PRO A 243 -21.59 16.87 -9.99
C PRO A 243 -21.48 15.37 -10.35
N GLY A 244 -20.30 14.77 -10.17
CA GLY A 244 -19.95 13.39 -10.52
C GLY A 244 -18.75 13.34 -11.47
N ARG A 245 -17.76 12.50 -11.15
CA ARG A 245 -16.57 12.26 -11.98
C ARG A 245 -16.58 10.84 -12.55
N GLY A 246 -15.95 10.67 -13.71
CA GLY A 246 -15.74 9.36 -14.30
C GLY A 246 -17.03 8.72 -14.81
N SER A 247 -17.12 7.39 -14.72
CA SER A 247 -18.25 6.62 -15.22
C SER A 247 -19.48 6.64 -14.30
N ALA A 248 -19.33 6.99 -13.02
CA ALA A 248 -20.42 7.01 -12.04
C ALA A 248 -21.61 7.90 -12.48
N ALA A 249 -21.37 8.96 -13.25
CA ALA A 249 -22.41 9.83 -13.82
C ALA A 249 -23.37 9.12 -14.77
N GLY A 250 -23.03 7.93 -15.26
CA GLY A 250 -23.89 7.10 -16.11
C GLY A 250 -24.95 6.30 -15.37
N SER A 251 -25.01 6.31 -14.03
CA SER A 251 -26.01 5.52 -13.28
C SER A 251 -27.23 6.34 -12.87
N ILE A 252 -28.43 5.86 -13.23
CA ILE A 252 -29.69 6.44 -12.76
C ILE A 252 -29.87 6.24 -11.25
N ILE A 253 -29.35 5.13 -10.70
CA ILE A 253 -29.33 4.86 -9.27
C ILE A 253 -28.42 5.87 -8.55
N ALA A 254 -27.22 6.15 -9.08
CA ALA A 254 -26.33 7.17 -8.51
C ALA A 254 -26.97 8.57 -8.54
N TYR A 255 -27.67 8.90 -9.62
CA TYR A 255 -28.42 10.17 -9.74
C TYR A 255 -29.58 10.26 -8.73
N ALA A 256 -30.36 9.18 -8.58
CA ALA A 256 -31.46 9.09 -7.63
C ALA A 256 -30.96 9.25 -6.18
N LEU A 257 -29.84 8.61 -5.84
CA LEU A 257 -29.24 8.65 -4.50
C LEU A 257 -28.47 9.95 -4.20
N ASN A 258 -28.49 10.92 -5.12
CA ASN A 258 -27.77 12.20 -4.99
C ASN A 258 -26.24 12.05 -4.89
N ILE A 259 -25.70 10.92 -5.38
CA ILE A 259 -24.27 10.70 -5.58
C ILE A 259 -23.78 11.56 -6.74
N THR A 260 -24.57 11.61 -7.83
CA THR A 260 -24.31 12.46 -9.00
C THR A 260 -25.46 13.45 -9.19
N ASP A 261 -25.15 14.59 -9.83
CA ASP A 261 -26.12 15.66 -10.09
C ASP A 261 -26.49 15.79 -11.58
N LEU A 262 -25.99 14.88 -12.42
CA LEU A 262 -26.29 14.80 -13.85
C LEU A 262 -27.34 13.71 -14.12
N ASP A 263 -28.41 14.09 -14.84
CA ASP A 263 -29.44 13.16 -15.30
C ASP A 263 -28.90 12.31 -16.46
N PRO A 264 -28.66 10.99 -16.27
CA PRO A 264 -28.02 10.16 -17.27
C PRO A 264 -28.89 9.95 -18.51
N LEU A 265 -30.22 9.96 -18.37
CA LEU A 265 -31.15 9.78 -19.49
C LEU A 265 -31.20 11.02 -20.36
N LYS A 266 -31.12 12.22 -19.77
CA LYS A 266 -31.13 13.48 -20.51
C LYS A 266 -29.90 13.65 -21.41
N TYR A 267 -28.76 13.09 -21.01
CA TYR A 267 -27.46 13.26 -21.68
C TYR A 267 -26.95 11.97 -22.33
N ASP A 268 -27.81 10.96 -22.50
CA ASP A 268 -27.48 9.65 -23.09
C ASP A 268 -26.21 9.01 -22.49
N LEU A 269 -26.05 9.14 -21.16
CA LEU A 269 -24.94 8.55 -20.44
C LEU A 269 -25.19 7.05 -20.23
N LEU A 270 -24.18 6.23 -20.54
CA LEU A 270 -24.27 4.77 -20.53
C LEU A 270 -23.89 4.20 -19.16
N PHE A 271 -24.72 3.31 -18.61
CA PHE A 271 -24.47 2.64 -17.34
C PHE A 271 -23.41 1.54 -17.49
N GLU A 272 -23.34 0.89 -18.64
CA GLU A 272 -22.44 -0.22 -18.94
C GLU A 272 -20.97 0.22 -18.92
N ARG A 273 -20.71 1.52 -19.09
CA ARG A 273 -19.39 2.13 -18.91
C ARG A 273 -18.99 2.23 -17.44
N PHE A 274 -19.96 2.27 -16.54
CA PHE A 274 -19.76 2.26 -15.09
C PHE A 274 -19.69 0.83 -14.55
N LEU A 275 -20.73 0.05 -14.79
CA LEU A 275 -20.83 -1.34 -14.37
C LEU A 275 -21.20 -2.20 -15.58
N ASN A 276 -20.24 -3.01 -16.03
CA ASN A 276 -20.46 -3.90 -17.15
C ASN A 276 -21.02 -5.25 -16.65
N PRO A 277 -22.25 -5.65 -17.03
CA PRO A 277 -22.86 -6.90 -16.57
C PRO A 277 -22.07 -8.17 -16.94
N ASP A 278 -21.24 -8.11 -17.98
CA ASP A 278 -20.41 -9.22 -18.46
C ASP A 278 -19.03 -9.28 -17.78
N ARG A 279 -18.67 -8.26 -16.99
CA ARG A 279 -17.41 -8.20 -16.25
C ARG A 279 -17.66 -7.78 -14.81
N ILE A 280 -17.59 -8.74 -13.90
CA ILE A 280 -17.61 -8.48 -12.45
C ILE A 280 -16.28 -7.82 -12.07
N SER A 281 -16.30 -6.50 -11.96
CA SER A 281 -15.22 -5.70 -11.37
C SER A 281 -15.81 -4.72 -10.37
N MET A 282 -15.05 -4.39 -9.32
CA MET A 282 -15.49 -3.40 -8.34
C MET A 282 -15.66 -2.04 -9.02
N PRO A 283 -16.82 -1.37 -8.88
CA PRO A 283 -16.99 -0.03 -9.39
C PRO A 283 -16.13 0.94 -8.59
N ASP A 284 -15.58 1.92 -9.28
CA ASP A 284 -14.85 3.03 -8.67
C ASP A 284 -15.65 4.33 -8.82
N ILE A 285 -16.13 4.86 -7.71
CA ILE A 285 -16.85 6.14 -7.66
C ILE A 285 -15.89 7.20 -7.15
N ASP A 286 -15.26 7.89 -8.10
CA ASP A 286 -14.45 9.08 -7.84
C ASP A 286 -15.35 10.27 -7.48
N ILE A 287 -15.04 10.92 -6.35
CA ILE A 287 -15.83 12.02 -5.82
C ILE A 287 -14.95 13.24 -5.58
N ASP A 288 -15.32 14.35 -6.22
CA ASP A 288 -14.70 15.65 -5.96
C ASP A 288 -15.34 16.24 -4.70
N ILE A 289 -14.52 16.51 -3.68
CA ILE A 289 -14.93 17.12 -2.41
C ILE A 289 -14.22 18.47 -2.26
N GLN A 290 -14.91 19.46 -1.72
CA GLN A 290 -14.30 20.74 -1.33
C GLN A 290 -12.99 20.52 -0.53
N ASP A 291 -11.90 21.08 -1.04
CA ASP A 291 -10.54 20.90 -0.51
C ASP A 291 -10.43 21.26 0.98
N THR A 292 -10.96 22.41 1.39
CA THR A 292 -10.88 22.93 2.77
C THR A 292 -11.70 22.13 3.78
N ARG A 293 -12.67 21.31 3.32
CA ARG A 293 -13.61 20.58 4.19
C ARG A 293 -13.57 19.06 3.98
N ARG A 294 -12.66 18.54 3.14
CA ARG A 294 -12.50 17.10 2.89
C ARG A 294 -12.26 16.30 4.17
N ASN A 295 -11.48 16.86 5.09
CA ASN A 295 -11.16 16.19 6.36
C ASN A 295 -12.40 15.91 7.22
N GLU A 296 -13.43 16.76 7.17
CA GLU A 296 -14.68 16.53 7.91
C GLU A 296 -15.41 15.28 7.42
N VAL A 297 -15.37 15.01 6.11
CA VAL A 297 -15.97 13.81 5.51
C VAL A 297 -15.18 12.56 5.89
N ILE A 298 -13.85 12.64 5.91
CA ILE A 298 -12.99 11.53 6.35
C ILE A 298 -13.25 11.21 7.83
N GLU A 299 -13.33 12.25 8.68
CA GLU A 299 -13.63 12.12 10.09
C GLU A 299 -15.04 11.53 10.33
N TYR A 300 -16.03 11.92 9.52
CA TYR A 300 -17.35 11.28 9.55
C TYR A 300 -17.27 9.78 9.26
N CYS A 301 -16.57 9.39 8.18
CA CYS A 301 -16.38 7.98 7.84
C CYS A 301 -15.66 7.22 8.97
N ALA A 302 -14.61 7.80 9.56
CA ALA A 302 -13.89 7.18 10.68
C ALA A 302 -14.80 6.99 11.91
N ASN A 303 -15.59 8.00 12.27
CA ASN A 303 -16.54 7.91 13.38
C ASN A 303 -17.65 6.88 13.14
N LYS A 304 -18.13 6.75 11.90
CA LYS A 304 -19.24 5.85 11.55
C LYS A 304 -18.81 4.40 11.35
N TYR A 305 -17.70 4.18 10.64
CA TYR A 305 -17.22 2.86 10.27
C TYR A 305 -16.12 2.33 11.20
N GLY A 306 -15.60 3.16 12.11
CA GLY A 306 -14.62 2.83 13.13
C GLY A 306 -13.22 3.36 12.80
N GLU A 307 -12.59 4.02 13.79
CA GLU A 307 -11.26 4.63 13.64
C GLU A 307 -10.17 3.62 13.21
N SER A 308 -10.27 2.37 13.66
CA SER A 308 -9.32 1.31 13.31
C SER A 308 -9.54 0.70 11.91
N ARG A 309 -10.54 1.17 11.16
CA ARG A 309 -10.97 0.61 9.86
C ARG A 309 -10.92 1.62 8.72
N VAL A 310 -10.58 2.88 9.01
CA VAL A 310 -10.52 3.96 8.03
C VAL A 310 -9.11 4.55 8.02
N ALA A 311 -8.46 4.50 6.87
CA ALA A 311 -7.13 5.07 6.66
C ALA A 311 -7.03 5.62 5.24
N ASN A 312 -6.13 6.58 5.04
CA ASN A 312 -5.79 7.04 3.71
C ASN A 312 -4.86 6.04 3.02
N ILE A 313 -5.05 5.86 1.71
CA ILE A 313 -4.09 5.14 0.88
C ILE A 313 -2.86 6.04 0.70
N CYS A 314 -1.68 5.51 1.01
CA CYS A 314 -0.43 6.24 0.83
C CYS A 314 -0.03 6.32 -0.65
N THR A 315 0.83 7.29 -0.98
CA THR A 315 1.44 7.39 -2.31
C THR A 315 2.95 7.32 -2.16
N PHE A 316 3.59 6.42 -2.89
CA PHE A 316 5.05 6.34 -2.94
C PHE A 316 5.57 7.26 -4.04
N GLY A 317 6.36 8.27 -3.66
CA GLY A 317 7.10 9.09 -4.62
C GLY A 317 8.25 8.30 -5.21
N THR A 318 8.32 8.21 -6.53
CA THR A 318 9.46 7.62 -7.25
C THR A 318 10.36 8.72 -7.78
N MET A 319 11.66 8.43 -7.92
CA MET A 319 12.59 9.35 -8.56
C MET A 319 12.27 9.45 -10.05
N ALA A 320 11.53 10.50 -10.43
CA ALA A 320 11.24 10.78 -11.85
C ALA A 320 12.55 11.00 -12.62
N ALA A 321 12.60 10.60 -13.89
CA ALA A 321 13.83 10.61 -14.70
C ALA A 321 14.60 11.95 -14.66
N ARG A 322 13.89 13.09 -14.76
CA ARG A 322 14.51 14.42 -14.64
C ARG A 322 15.03 14.72 -13.24
N GLY A 323 14.34 14.25 -12.20
CA GLY A 323 14.78 14.36 -10.81
C GLY A 323 16.04 13.55 -10.58
N ALA A 324 16.04 12.28 -11.01
CA ALA A 324 17.18 11.37 -10.89
C ALA A 324 18.46 11.95 -11.52
N VAL A 325 18.38 12.51 -12.74
CA VAL A 325 19.55 13.16 -13.36
C VAL A 325 20.08 14.33 -12.52
N ARG A 326 19.19 15.17 -11.98
CA ARG A 326 19.59 16.31 -11.15
C ARG A 326 20.19 15.87 -9.82
N ASP A 327 19.62 14.84 -9.19
CA ASP A 327 20.09 14.32 -7.90
C ASP A 327 21.47 13.68 -8.03
N VAL A 328 21.68 12.86 -9.05
CA VAL A 328 23.00 12.27 -9.36
C VAL A 328 24.00 13.39 -9.70
N ALA A 329 23.62 14.33 -10.56
CA ALA A 329 24.48 15.46 -10.93
C ALA A 329 24.88 16.32 -9.72
N ARG A 330 23.96 16.52 -8.76
CA ARG A 330 24.25 17.21 -7.49
C ARG A 330 25.31 16.46 -6.68
N VAL A 331 25.13 15.16 -6.48
CA VAL A 331 26.07 14.32 -5.73
C VAL A 331 27.47 14.33 -6.36
N LEU A 332 27.52 14.32 -7.69
CA LEU A 332 28.75 14.43 -8.49
C LEU A 332 29.28 15.87 -8.63
N GLN A 333 28.64 16.86 -7.99
CA GLN A 333 29.00 18.28 -8.02
C GLN A 333 29.05 18.90 -9.44
N VAL A 334 28.24 18.40 -10.35
CA VAL A 334 28.05 19.03 -11.68
C VAL A 334 27.28 20.35 -11.49
N PRO A 335 27.72 21.46 -12.12
CA PRO A 335 27.03 22.75 -12.00
C PRO A 335 25.54 22.65 -12.37
N TYR A 336 24.68 23.31 -11.58
CA TYR A 336 23.22 23.24 -11.74
C TYR A 336 22.73 23.62 -13.14
N GLY A 337 23.34 24.64 -13.77
CA GLY A 337 22.95 25.07 -15.11
C GLY A 337 23.16 23.99 -16.17
N GLU A 338 24.21 23.18 -16.03
CA GLU A 338 24.49 22.06 -16.92
C GLU A 338 23.58 20.87 -16.63
N SER A 339 23.37 20.53 -15.36
CA SER A 339 22.50 19.43 -14.96
C SER A 339 21.03 19.68 -15.33
N ASP A 340 20.55 20.92 -15.20
CA ASP A 340 19.21 21.30 -15.63
C ASP A 340 19.04 21.25 -17.15
N ARG A 341 20.08 21.66 -17.90
CA ARG A 341 20.10 21.52 -19.36
C ARG A 341 19.98 20.05 -19.76
N LEU A 342 20.76 19.16 -19.15
CA LEU A 342 20.70 17.71 -19.41
C LEU A 342 19.33 17.13 -19.04
N ALA A 343 18.79 17.46 -17.86
CA ALA A 343 17.48 16.99 -17.41
C ALA A 343 16.35 17.44 -18.35
N LYS A 344 16.44 18.63 -18.96
CA LYS A 344 15.44 19.14 -19.92
C LYS A 344 15.47 18.42 -21.27
N LEU A 345 16.55 17.73 -21.62
CA LEU A 345 16.60 16.89 -22.84
C LEU A 345 15.71 15.64 -22.71
N ILE A 346 15.41 15.21 -21.50
CA ILE A 346 14.48 14.10 -21.26
C ILE A 346 13.08 14.58 -21.64
N PRO A 347 12.39 13.91 -22.58
CA PRO A 347 11.03 14.28 -22.96
C PRO A 347 10.10 14.20 -21.74
N PRO A 348 9.04 15.03 -21.69
CA PRO A 348 8.06 14.92 -20.63
C PRO A 348 7.47 13.50 -20.63
N PRO A 349 7.17 12.93 -19.46
CA PRO A 349 6.49 11.64 -19.41
C PRO A 349 5.19 11.73 -20.19
N VAL A 350 4.89 10.71 -20.99
CA VAL A 350 3.59 10.60 -21.66
C VAL A 350 2.55 10.32 -20.58
N GLN A 351 1.86 11.35 -20.12
CA GLN A 351 0.76 11.21 -19.18
C GLN A 351 -0.46 10.66 -19.93
N GLY A 352 -0.91 9.46 -19.56
CA GLY A 352 -2.14 8.85 -20.09
C GLY A 352 -1.95 7.52 -20.81
N ARG A 353 -1.54 6.48 -20.07
CA ARG A 353 -1.90 5.09 -20.42
C ARG A 353 -2.62 4.45 -19.26
#